data_AF-A0A668AGD2-F1
#
_entry.id   AF-A0A668AGD2-F1
#
_cell.length_a   1.000
_cell.length_b   1.000
_cell.length_c   1.000
_cell.angle_alpha   90.00
_cell.angle_beta   90.00
_cell.angle_gamma   90.00
#
_symmetry.space_group_name_H-M   'P 1'
#
loop_
_entity.id
_entity.type
_entity.pdbx_description
1 polymer ?
#
loop_
_entity_poly.entity_id
_entity_poly.type
_entity_poly.pdbx_seq_one_letter_code
_entity_poly.pdbx_strand_id
1 'polypeptide(L)'
;MTSIATKLGFKSSSSSSKAELELERVRKENAHLRKKMDELAKRHIKPPDSDKSKLLERILSLETLRERNNQQLLVKEQELETLRQQLSARGGEVVASLQAQLEQRKKEAEQRDGLFQSLSQETENLKNKLTTVSARCQALEAQAANGGQVPPADLAVVQDQLRDALEKNQQWLVYDQQRESYVQAILARTLELEQQLAQANQALQQQPKQSSDAPFPSAVPQKSAAQLQEKYDQLLLGVQKDLESQRDQAVKAQQELQVQKEQTSRAEAELHSEKEWVIRLQDEMAALQRKHEDRCRELLSLQRRYEDKSMEVEEAKEQLQAERANNRHVVREERKVSSERGDRMRVELDSMNVRLEEERKRSAELLLQVNLLQKSLLNQNEEQRRIAAMEQQIQLSAKDFENEKIDRQSMQHQLHKVLKELRKARDQIARLESAKQSNTRFSEPSSFNDLERLTIRDPPGPTSPSKVANLLDESFLECPKCRAPYPTSQHRELLAHIDYCFA
;
A
#
# COMPACT_ATOMS: atom_id res chain seq x y z
N MET A 1 11.87 -85.27 19.14
CA MET A 1 10.69 -86.15 19.12
C MET A 1 9.51 -85.32 18.62
N THR A 2 9.13 -85.39 17.34
CA THR A 2 8.21 -86.40 16.76
C THR A 2 6.80 -86.41 17.37
N SER A 3 5.90 -85.61 16.79
CA SER A 3 4.50 -85.99 16.58
C SER A 3 3.94 -85.21 15.38
N ILE A 4 4.27 -85.69 14.19
CA ILE A 4 3.87 -85.12 12.90
C ILE A 4 2.61 -85.86 12.40
N ALA A 5 1.70 -85.13 11.75
CA ALA A 5 0.67 -85.63 10.83
C ALA A 5 -0.37 -86.67 11.33
N THR A 6 -1.30 -86.27 12.20
CA THR A 6 -2.56 -87.01 12.44
C THR A 6 -3.84 -86.15 12.56
N LYS A 7 -3.80 -84.86 12.17
CA LYS A 7 -4.95 -83.94 12.31
C LYS A 7 -5.51 -83.31 11.03
N LEU A 8 -5.05 -83.73 9.85
CA LEU A 8 -5.61 -83.34 8.55
C LEU A 8 -5.83 -84.60 7.70
N GLY A 9 -7.08 -85.04 7.60
CA GLY A 9 -7.47 -86.33 7.02
C GLY A 9 -7.44 -86.36 5.50
N PHE A 10 -6.25 -86.50 4.91
CA PHE A 10 -6.10 -86.80 3.48
C PHE A 10 -6.40 -88.27 3.17
N LYS A 11 -7.64 -88.57 2.78
CA LYS A 11 -7.99 -89.81 2.06
C LYS A 11 -7.90 -89.56 0.56
N SER A 12 -6.70 -89.66 0.00
CA SER A 12 -6.44 -89.46 -1.44
C SER A 12 -6.59 -90.76 -2.23
N SER A 13 -7.78 -91.02 -2.78
CA SER A 13 -7.97 -92.15 -3.71
C SER A 13 -9.24 -92.05 -4.58
N SER A 14 -9.32 -91.05 -5.48
CA SER A 14 -10.21 -91.06 -6.67
C SER A 14 -10.07 -89.83 -7.59
N SER A 15 -9.63 -88.68 -7.06
CA SER A 15 -9.62 -87.40 -7.80
C SER A 15 -8.47 -87.23 -8.79
N SER A 16 -7.33 -87.90 -8.59
CA SER A 16 -6.11 -87.73 -9.40
C SER A 16 -6.35 -87.97 -10.91
N SER A 17 -6.91 -89.12 -11.27
CA SER A 17 -7.18 -89.48 -12.68
C SER A 17 -8.14 -88.50 -13.38
N LYS A 18 -9.12 -87.96 -12.66
CA LYS A 18 -10.06 -86.97 -13.21
C LYS A 18 -9.39 -85.62 -13.45
N ALA A 19 -8.55 -85.16 -12.51
CA ALA A 19 -7.76 -83.94 -12.67
C ALA A 19 -6.73 -84.08 -13.81
N GLU A 20 -6.12 -85.25 -13.97
CA GLU A 20 -5.14 -85.54 -15.01
C GLU A 20 -5.75 -85.54 -16.42
N LEU A 21 -6.94 -86.14 -16.58
CA LEU A 21 -7.73 -86.06 -17.82
C LEU A 21 -8.16 -84.62 -18.15
N GLU A 22 -8.54 -83.83 -17.15
CA GLU A 22 -8.90 -82.43 -17.35
C GLU A 22 -7.69 -81.56 -17.73
N LEU A 23 -6.53 -81.81 -17.12
CA LEU A 23 -5.28 -81.13 -17.48
C LEU A 23 -4.86 -81.47 -18.92
N GLU A 24 -5.06 -82.71 -19.35
CA GLU A 24 -4.81 -83.14 -20.72
C GLU A 24 -5.80 -82.55 -21.74
N ARG A 25 -7.07 -82.34 -21.34
CA ARG A 25 -8.04 -81.54 -22.11
C ARG A 25 -7.56 -80.09 -22.27
N VAL A 26 -7.15 -79.44 -21.18
CA VAL A 26 -6.66 -78.05 -21.19
C VAL A 26 -5.37 -77.90 -22.02
N ARG A 27 -4.48 -78.91 -22.03
CA ARG A 27 -3.31 -78.95 -22.95
C ARG A 27 -3.73 -79.00 -24.41
N LYS A 28 -4.69 -79.86 -24.77
CA LYS A 28 -5.20 -79.97 -26.15
C LYS A 28 -5.93 -78.71 -26.60
N GLU A 29 -6.72 -78.09 -25.72
CA GLU A 29 -7.35 -76.79 -25.98
C GLU A 29 -6.32 -75.67 -26.16
N ASN A 30 -5.27 -75.61 -25.32
CA ASN A 30 -4.16 -74.67 -25.51
C ASN A 30 -3.41 -74.89 -26.84
N ALA A 31 -3.14 -76.14 -27.22
CA ALA A 31 -2.50 -76.47 -28.50
C ALA A 31 -3.39 -76.07 -29.70
N HIS A 32 -4.71 -76.24 -29.59
CA HIS A 32 -5.67 -75.82 -30.61
C HIS A 32 -5.79 -74.29 -30.70
N LEU A 33 -5.81 -73.58 -29.57
CA LEU A 33 -5.81 -72.12 -29.52
C LEU A 33 -4.51 -71.54 -30.09
N ARG A 34 -3.35 -72.15 -29.80
CA ARG A 34 -2.07 -71.79 -30.43
C ARG A 34 -2.10 -71.99 -31.95
N LYS A 35 -2.58 -73.14 -32.44
CA LYS A 35 -2.77 -73.35 -33.88
C LYS A 35 -3.72 -72.32 -34.51
N LYS A 36 -4.82 -71.95 -33.84
CA LYS A 36 -5.73 -70.89 -34.30
C LYS A 36 -5.06 -69.52 -34.33
N MET A 37 -4.22 -69.19 -33.35
CA MET A 37 -3.42 -67.96 -33.37
C MET A 37 -2.43 -67.96 -34.55
N ASP A 38 -1.73 -69.07 -34.78
CA ASP A 38 -0.80 -69.22 -35.91
C ASP A 38 -1.53 -69.16 -37.27
N GLU A 39 -2.73 -69.72 -37.37
CA GLU A 39 -3.59 -69.61 -38.55
C GLU A 39 -4.10 -68.18 -38.78
N LEU A 40 -4.47 -67.46 -37.72
CA LEU A 40 -4.84 -66.03 -37.80
C LEU A 40 -3.64 -65.16 -38.19
N ALA A 41 -2.45 -65.42 -37.65
CA ALA A 41 -1.22 -64.73 -38.02
C ALA A 41 -0.82 -64.98 -39.49
N LYS A 42 -1.09 -66.19 -40.02
CA LYS A 42 -0.86 -66.54 -41.43
C LYS A 42 -1.94 -66.00 -42.38
N ARG A 43 -3.19 -65.85 -41.90
CA ARG A 43 -4.30 -65.29 -42.68
C ARG A 43 -4.32 -63.76 -42.59
N HIS A 44 -3.53 -63.13 -43.47
CA HIS A 44 -3.56 -61.70 -43.74
C HIS A 44 -3.19 -60.77 -42.57
N ILE A 45 -1.88 -60.63 -42.34
CA ILE A 45 -1.33 -59.27 -42.29
C ILE A 45 -1.02 -58.89 -43.74
N LYS A 46 -1.97 -58.24 -44.44
CA LYS A 46 -1.57 -57.41 -45.58
C LYS A 46 -0.63 -56.33 -45.03
N PRO A 47 0.47 -55.96 -45.73
CA PRO A 47 1.21 -54.76 -45.38
C PRO A 47 0.20 -53.61 -45.21
N PRO A 48 0.31 -52.78 -44.15
CA PRO A 48 -0.57 -51.64 -44.02
C PRO A 48 -0.47 -50.82 -45.30
N ASP A 49 -1.64 -50.48 -45.85
CA ASP A 49 -1.73 -49.61 -47.01
C ASP A 49 -0.88 -48.35 -46.75
N SER A 50 -0.23 -47.79 -47.77
CA SER A 50 0.83 -46.77 -47.58
C SER A 50 0.37 -45.63 -46.66
N ASP A 51 -0.88 -45.20 -46.83
CA ASP A 51 -1.48 -44.11 -46.06
C ASP A 51 -1.93 -44.53 -44.65
N LYS A 52 -2.21 -45.82 -44.41
CA LYS A 52 -2.41 -46.37 -43.06
C LYS A 52 -1.10 -46.41 -42.27
N SER A 53 0.04 -46.71 -42.91
CA SER A 53 1.35 -46.62 -42.24
C SER A 53 1.66 -45.18 -41.84
N LYS A 54 1.54 -44.23 -42.79
CA LYS A 54 1.73 -42.79 -42.53
C LYS A 54 0.80 -42.26 -41.42
N LEU A 55 -0.46 -42.70 -41.40
CA LEU A 55 -1.40 -42.32 -40.35
C LEU A 55 -0.98 -42.84 -38.97
N LEU A 56 -0.52 -44.09 -38.88
CA LEU A 56 -0.01 -44.67 -37.63
C LEU A 56 1.27 -43.96 -37.16
N GLU A 57 2.21 -43.66 -38.06
CA GLU A 57 3.40 -42.85 -37.76
C GLU A 57 3.02 -41.43 -37.28
N ARG A 58 2.00 -40.81 -37.91
CA ARG A 58 1.50 -39.51 -37.47
C ARG A 58 0.86 -39.59 -36.08
N ILE A 59 0.05 -40.61 -35.79
CA ILE A 59 -0.54 -40.84 -34.47
C ILE A 59 0.56 -41.04 -33.42
N LEU A 60 1.56 -41.89 -33.68
CA LEU A 60 2.69 -42.14 -32.77
C LEU A 60 3.52 -40.87 -32.50
N SER A 61 3.77 -40.04 -33.52
CA SER A 61 4.49 -38.77 -33.33
C SER A 61 3.67 -37.75 -32.51
N LEU A 62 2.35 -37.71 -32.70
CA LEU A 62 1.45 -36.85 -31.92
C LEU A 62 1.30 -37.34 -30.47
N GLU A 63 1.18 -38.64 -30.22
CA GLU A 63 1.12 -39.20 -28.87
C GLU A 63 2.43 -38.97 -28.11
N THR A 64 3.57 -39.14 -28.80
CA THR A 64 4.90 -38.84 -28.23
C THR A 64 5.06 -37.35 -27.90
N LEU A 65 4.55 -36.46 -28.74
CA LEU A 65 4.58 -35.02 -28.48
C LEU A 65 3.64 -34.63 -27.32
N ARG A 66 2.43 -35.21 -27.28
CA ARG A 66 1.46 -35.05 -26.19
C ARG A 66 2.05 -35.49 -24.86
N GLU A 67 2.71 -36.65 -24.82
CA GLU A 67 3.34 -37.19 -23.61
C GLU A 67 4.49 -36.28 -23.14
N ARG A 68 5.36 -35.81 -24.05
CA ARG A 68 6.40 -34.81 -23.71
C ARG A 68 5.80 -33.51 -23.16
N ASN A 69 4.72 -33.01 -23.78
CA ASN A 69 4.04 -31.80 -23.32
C ASN A 69 3.42 -31.99 -21.94
N ASN A 70 2.79 -33.15 -21.66
CA ASN A 70 2.26 -33.50 -20.34
C ASN A 70 3.38 -33.57 -19.29
N GLN A 71 4.52 -34.19 -19.60
CA GLN A 71 5.68 -34.25 -18.70
C GLN A 71 6.25 -32.85 -18.40
N GLN A 72 6.32 -31.97 -19.40
CA GLN A 72 6.72 -30.57 -19.21
C GLN A 72 5.72 -29.79 -18.36
N LEU A 73 4.42 -29.98 -18.57
CA LEU A 73 3.36 -29.38 -17.76
C LEU A 73 3.47 -29.84 -16.30
N LEU A 74 3.66 -31.14 -16.03
CA LEU A 74 3.81 -31.68 -14.68
C LEU A 74 5.03 -31.08 -13.95
N VAL A 75 6.17 -30.92 -14.65
CA VAL A 75 7.35 -30.25 -14.08
C VAL A 75 7.04 -28.77 -13.78
N LYS A 76 6.33 -28.07 -14.67
CA LYS A 76 5.93 -26.67 -14.45
C LYS A 76 4.92 -26.51 -13.32
N GLU A 77 4.02 -27.47 -13.12
CA GLU A 77 3.11 -27.51 -11.97
C GLU A 77 3.87 -27.70 -10.66
N GLN A 78 4.87 -28.58 -10.62
CA GLN A 78 5.75 -28.76 -9.45
C GLN A 78 6.59 -27.51 -9.15
N GLU A 79 7.17 -26.87 -10.18
CA GLU A 79 7.87 -25.59 -10.04
C GLU A 79 6.94 -24.52 -9.43
N LEU A 80 5.74 -24.34 -9.98
CA LEU A 80 4.74 -23.39 -9.46
C LEU A 80 4.36 -23.68 -8.01
N GLU A 81 4.21 -24.96 -7.64
CA GLU A 81 3.86 -25.34 -6.28
C GLU A 81 5.00 -25.07 -5.29
N THR A 82 6.25 -25.35 -5.66
CA THR A 82 7.41 -24.97 -4.82
C THR A 82 7.55 -23.45 -4.66
N LEU A 83 7.27 -22.67 -5.70
CA LEU A 83 7.26 -21.20 -5.62
C LEU A 83 6.14 -20.67 -4.71
N ARG A 84 4.93 -21.26 -4.76
CA ARG A 84 3.84 -20.93 -3.84
C ARG A 84 4.21 -21.22 -2.39
N GLN A 85 4.81 -22.37 -2.12
CA GLN A 85 5.26 -22.74 -0.78
C GLN A 85 6.34 -21.79 -0.25
N GLN A 86 7.32 -21.41 -1.09
CA GLN A 86 8.35 -20.42 -0.73
C GLN A 86 7.76 -19.03 -0.47
N LEU A 87 6.80 -18.58 -1.29
CA LEU A 87 6.09 -17.32 -1.09
C LEU A 87 5.24 -17.34 0.19
N SER A 88 4.58 -18.46 0.49
CA SER A 88 3.82 -18.63 1.73
C SER A 88 4.72 -18.65 2.97
N ALA A 89 5.86 -19.34 2.92
CA ALA A 89 6.84 -19.37 4.00
C ALA A 89 7.45 -17.98 4.26
N ARG A 90 8.00 -17.33 3.23
CA ARG A 90 8.56 -15.97 3.34
C ARG A 90 7.50 -14.94 3.75
N GLY A 91 6.29 -15.06 3.22
CA GLY A 91 5.16 -14.22 3.61
C GLY A 91 4.82 -14.39 5.10
N GLY A 92 4.78 -15.63 5.58
CA GLY A 92 4.58 -15.95 7.00
C GLY A 92 5.69 -15.39 7.90
N GLU A 93 6.95 -15.54 7.52
CA GLU A 93 8.11 -14.99 8.25
C GLU A 93 8.05 -13.46 8.34
N VAL A 94 7.76 -12.77 7.23
CA VAL A 94 7.63 -11.30 7.18
C VAL A 94 6.44 -10.85 8.04
N VAL A 95 5.28 -11.50 7.93
CA VAL A 95 4.10 -11.18 8.76
C VAL A 95 4.39 -11.40 10.25
N ALA A 96 5.02 -12.51 10.63
CA ALA A 96 5.38 -12.78 12.02
C ALA A 96 6.40 -11.76 12.57
N SER A 97 7.39 -11.38 11.76
CA SER A 97 8.38 -10.34 12.11
C SER A 97 7.72 -8.98 12.32
N LEU A 98 6.85 -8.54 11.40
CA LEU A 98 6.10 -7.30 11.53
C LEU A 98 5.15 -7.32 12.74
N GLN A 99 4.49 -8.44 13.01
CA GLN A 99 3.61 -8.58 14.17
C GLN A 99 4.39 -8.53 15.49
N ALA A 100 5.58 -9.15 15.55
CA ALA A 100 6.47 -9.05 16.70
C ALA A 100 6.99 -7.60 16.91
N GLN A 101 7.32 -6.89 15.84
CA GLN A 101 7.70 -5.47 15.91
C GLN A 101 6.55 -4.59 16.41
N LEU A 102 5.31 -4.83 15.98
CA LEU A 102 4.14 -4.08 16.46
C LEU A 102 3.89 -4.32 17.96
N GLU A 103 3.95 -5.56 18.43
CA GLU A 103 3.82 -5.87 19.86
C GLU A 103 4.96 -5.27 20.70
N GLN A 104 6.20 -5.25 20.17
CA GLN A 104 7.32 -4.57 20.82
C GLN A 104 7.11 -3.06 20.90
N ARG A 105 6.69 -2.41 19.80
CA ARG A 105 6.38 -0.97 19.78
C ARG A 105 5.23 -0.60 20.71
N LYS A 106 4.25 -1.49 20.86
CA LYS A 106 3.13 -1.32 21.81
C LYS A 106 3.62 -1.34 23.26
N LYS A 107 4.45 -2.32 23.64
CA LYS A 107 5.09 -2.37 24.98
C LYS A 107 5.97 -1.16 25.25
N GLU A 108 6.72 -0.68 24.26
CA GLU A 108 7.50 0.57 24.35
C GLU A 108 6.63 1.83 24.51
N ALA A 109 5.40 1.83 23.98
CA ALA A 109 4.44 2.90 24.23
C ALA A 109 3.89 2.82 25.67
N GLU A 110 3.41 1.64 26.08
CA GLU A 110 2.89 1.40 27.44
C GLU A 110 3.94 1.74 28.54
N GLN A 111 5.21 1.42 28.32
CA GLN A 111 6.31 1.80 29.21
C GLN A 111 6.54 3.32 29.27
N ARG A 112 6.51 4.01 28.12
CA ARG A 112 6.64 5.48 28.07
C ARG A 112 5.46 6.16 28.75
N ASP A 113 4.24 5.67 28.55
CA ASP A 113 3.05 6.21 29.20
C ASP A 113 3.10 6.07 30.72
N GLY A 114 3.61 4.94 31.24
CA GLY A 114 3.87 4.76 32.67
C GLY A 114 4.90 5.75 33.24
N LEU A 115 5.98 6.03 32.49
CA LEU A 115 6.97 7.05 32.86
C LEU A 115 6.37 8.46 32.83
N PHE A 116 5.57 8.80 31.82
CA PHE A 116 4.87 10.09 31.74
C PHE A 116 3.88 10.29 32.91
N GLN A 117 3.12 9.26 33.28
CA GLN A 117 2.23 9.31 34.45
C GLN A 117 3.02 9.55 35.74
N SER A 118 4.16 8.89 35.90
CA SER A 118 5.04 9.04 37.07
C SER A 118 5.62 10.46 37.17
N LEU A 119 6.18 10.97 36.07
CA LEU A 119 6.71 12.34 35.98
C LEU A 119 5.63 13.41 36.18
N SER A 120 4.41 13.18 35.67
CA SER A 120 3.26 14.06 35.89
C SER A 120 2.88 14.12 37.37
N GLN A 121 2.84 12.98 38.05
CA GLN A 121 2.56 12.91 39.49
C GLN A 121 3.66 13.58 40.32
N GLU A 122 4.94 13.40 39.96
CA GLU A 122 6.05 14.11 40.60
C GLU A 122 5.98 15.63 40.38
N THR A 123 5.62 16.07 39.19
CA THR A 123 5.44 17.49 38.86
C THR A 123 4.32 18.13 39.67
N GLU A 124 3.17 17.47 39.79
CA GLU A 124 2.06 17.96 40.62
C GLU A 124 2.41 17.92 42.11
N ASN A 125 3.15 16.91 42.58
CA ASN A 125 3.68 16.86 43.95
C ASN A 125 4.65 18.01 44.24
N LEU A 126 5.52 18.38 43.30
CA LEU A 126 6.43 19.52 43.42
C LEU A 126 5.68 20.86 43.41
N LYS A 127 4.67 21.00 42.55
CA LYS A 127 3.78 22.17 42.51
C LYS A 127 3.01 22.34 43.83
N ASN A 128 2.50 21.25 44.42
CA ASN A 128 1.85 21.28 45.73
C ASN A 128 2.82 21.71 46.83
N LYS A 129 4.05 21.16 46.86
CA LYS A 129 5.11 21.62 47.78
C LYS A 129 5.44 23.11 47.59
N LEU A 130 5.56 23.57 46.34
CA LEU A 130 5.83 24.97 46.02
C LEU A 130 4.71 25.88 46.54
N THR A 131 3.43 25.54 46.28
CA THR A 131 2.30 26.31 46.82
C THR A 131 2.28 26.35 48.34
N THR A 132 2.64 25.25 49.03
CA THR A 132 2.78 25.25 50.50
C THR A 132 3.90 26.17 50.97
N VAL A 133 5.06 26.17 50.29
CA VAL A 133 6.18 27.07 50.61
C VAL A 133 5.80 28.52 50.33
N SER A 134 5.20 28.84 49.19
CA SER A 134 4.72 30.18 48.85
C SER A 134 3.70 30.70 49.87
N ALA A 135 2.73 29.88 50.29
CA ALA A 135 1.78 30.23 51.33
C ALA A 135 2.47 30.49 52.69
N ARG A 136 3.51 29.73 53.02
CA ARG A 136 4.33 29.96 54.23
C ARG A 136 5.14 31.26 54.14
N CYS A 137 5.74 31.57 52.99
CA CYS A 137 6.44 32.85 52.77
C CYS A 137 5.46 34.03 52.89
N GLN A 138 4.31 33.96 52.23
CA GLN A 138 3.25 34.97 52.34
C GLN A 138 2.73 35.11 53.78
N ALA A 139 2.63 34.03 54.56
CA ALA A 139 2.26 34.09 55.97
C ALA A 139 3.34 34.76 56.83
N LEU A 140 4.64 34.55 56.52
CA LEU A 140 5.75 35.22 57.21
C LEU A 140 5.84 36.70 56.82
N GLU A 141 5.63 37.04 55.55
CA GLU A 141 5.53 38.43 55.06
C GLU A 141 4.33 39.15 55.68
N ALA A 142 3.17 38.49 55.76
CA ALA A 142 1.98 39.00 56.43
C ALA A 142 2.16 39.09 57.96
N GLN A 143 2.97 38.23 58.59
CA GLN A 143 3.37 38.39 59.98
C GLN A 143 4.35 39.55 60.17
N ALA A 144 5.25 39.83 59.22
CA ALA A 144 6.10 41.01 59.25
C ALA A 144 5.31 42.31 58.98
N ALA A 145 4.19 42.24 58.24
CA ALA A 145 3.35 43.39 57.93
C ALA A 145 2.25 43.67 58.97
N ASN A 146 1.60 42.64 59.51
CA ASN A 146 0.52 42.76 60.52
C ASN A 146 1.01 42.57 61.95
N GLY A 147 2.12 41.86 62.15
CA GLY A 147 2.82 41.80 63.42
C GLY A 147 3.57 43.11 63.63
N GLY A 148 2.89 44.07 64.25
CA GLY A 148 3.42 45.38 64.61
C GLY A 148 4.52 45.36 65.68
N GLN A 149 5.50 44.46 65.58
CA GLN A 149 6.85 44.80 66.00
C GLN A 149 7.41 45.77 64.96
N VAL A 150 7.11 47.05 65.22
CA VAL A 150 7.97 48.20 64.94
C VAL A 150 9.44 47.74 64.91
N PRO A 151 10.27 48.13 63.91
CA PRO A 151 11.72 47.87 63.98
C PRO A 151 12.16 48.35 65.36
N PRO A 152 12.71 47.45 66.22
CA PRO A 152 12.41 47.46 67.64
C PRO A 152 12.67 48.85 68.18
N ALA A 153 11.83 49.35 69.09
CA ALA A 153 12.01 50.71 69.63
C ALA A 153 13.46 50.90 70.11
N ASP A 154 14.07 49.83 70.62
CA ASP A 154 15.49 49.67 70.90
C ASP A 154 16.44 49.97 69.73
N LEU A 155 16.21 49.51 68.50
CA LEU A 155 17.05 49.83 67.33
C LEU A 155 16.94 51.31 66.91
N ALA A 156 15.74 51.90 66.99
CA ALA A 156 15.56 53.32 66.73
C ALA A 156 16.26 54.16 67.82
N VAL A 157 16.04 53.80 69.09
CA VAL A 157 16.69 54.41 70.27
C VAL A 157 18.21 54.22 70.24
N VAL A 158 18.74 53.06 69.82
CA VAL A 158 20.18 52.82 69.66
C VAL A 158 20.75 53.65 68.51
N GLN A 159 20.01 53.85 67.41
CA GLN A 159 20.44 54.77 66.35
C GLN A 159 20.46 56.23 66.82
N ASP A 160 19.49 56.67 67.63
CA ASP A 160 19.50 58.01 68.24
C ASP A 160 20.63 58.16 69.25
N GLN A 161 20.83 57.19 70.15
CA GLN A 161 21.95 57.16 71.10
C GLN A 161 23.31 57.18 70.40
N LEU A 162 23.44 56.50 69.25
CA LEU A 162 24.66 56.53 68.45
C LEU A 162 24.89 57.91 67.80
N ARG A 163 23.84 58.56 67.29
CA ARG A 163 23.92 59.95 66.79
C ARG A 163 24.38 60.91 67.90
N ASP A 164 23.72 60.85 69.05
CA ASP A 164 24.05 61.62 70.25
C ASP A 164 25.50 61.43 70.71
N ALA A 165 25.98 60.17 70.71
CA ALA A 165 27.34 59.84 71.11
C ALA A 165 28.38 60.37 70.11
N LEU A 166 28.10 60.30 68.80
CA LEU A 166 28.96 60.84 67.76
C LEU A 166 29.05 62.37 67.82
N GLU A 167 27.92 63.06 68.04
CA GLU A 167 27.92 64.52 68.20
C GLU A 167 28.71 64.96 69.44
N LYS A 168 28.52 64.30 70.59
CA LYS A 168 29.29 64.55 71.82
C LYS A 168 30.78 64.28 71.63
N ASN A 169 31.17 63.23 70.93
CA ASN A 169 32.58 62.97 70.60
C ASN A 169 33.18 64.08 69.72
N GLN A 170 32.41 64.62 68.76
CA GLN A 170 32.87 65.74 67.94
C GLN A 170 33.04 67.03 68.76
N GLN A 171 32.14 67.30 69.71
CA GLN A 171 32.26 68.43 70.65
C GLN A 171 33.50 68.29 71.55
N TRP A 172 33.76 67.09 72.07
CA TRP A 172 34.96 66.81 72.86
C TRP A 172 36.26 67.00 72.06
N LEU A 173 36.30 66.57 70.80
CA LEU A 173 37.46 66.78 69.92
C LEU A 173 37.77 68.27 69.71
N VAL A 174 36.74 69.09 69.51
CA VAL A 174 36.89 70.55 69.38
C VAL A 174 37.38 71.19 70.68
N TYR A 175 36.85 70.75 71.83
CA TYR A 175 37.32 71.22 73.14
C TYR A 175 38.78 70.84 73.41
N ASP A 176 39.16 69.61 73.07
CA ASP A 176 40.52 69.10 73.21
C ASP A 176 41.51 69.93 72.38
N GLN A 177 41.21 70.17 71.11
CA GLN A 177 42.01 71.00 70.21
C GLN A 177 42.10 72.47 70.66
N GLN A 178 41.02 73.03 71.23
CA GLN A 178 41.06 74.36 71.86
C GLN A 178 41.99 74.36 73.08
N ARG A 179 41.91 73.36 73.96
CA ARG A 179 42.82 73.23 75.11
C ARG A 179 44.28 73.10 74.68
N GLU A 180 44.56 72.29 73.66
CA GLU A 180 45.91 72.14 73.10
C GLU A 180 46.46 73.47 72.57
N SER A 181 45.69 74.19 71.74
CA SER A 181 46.12 75.50 71.21
C SER A 181 46.34 76.55 72.31
N TYR A 182 45.53 76.53 73.38
CA TYR A 182 45.73 77.38 74.56
C TYR A 182 47.02 77.05 75.32
N VAL A 183 47.30 75.75 75.54
CA VAL A 183 48.55 75.30 76.17
C VAL A 183 49.77 75.65 75.31
N GLN A 184 49.69 75.46 73.99
CA GLN A 184 50.74 75.86 73.06
C GLN A 184 51.00 77.38 73.10
N ALA A 185 49.95 78.20 73.19
CA ALA A 185 50.07 79.66 73.33
C ALA A 185 50.74 80.07 74.67
N ILE A 186 50.41 79.40 75.77
CA ILE A 186 51.10 79.60 77.06
C ILE A 186 52.58 79.24 76.94
N LEU A 187 52.90 78.07 76.39
CA LEU A 187 54.30 77.63 76.23
C LEU A 187 55.11 78.58 75.35
N ALA A 188 54.55 79.04 74.23
CA ALA A 188 55.16 80.06 73.38
C ALA A 188 55.42 81.35 74.16
N ARG A 189 54.45 81.82 74.94
CA ARG A 189 54.60 83.04 75.75
C ARG A 189 55.62 82.88 76.88
N THR A 190 55.73 81.70 77.49
CA THR A 190 56.76 81.41 78.49
C THR A 190 58.15 81.47 77.86
N LEU A 191 58.35 80.86 76.69
CA LEU A 191 59.62 80.91 75.95
C LEU A 191 59.99 82.35 75.52
N GLU A 192 59.03 83.17 75.09
CA GLU A 192 59.26 84.60 74.83
C GLU A 192 59.79 85.34 76.07
N LEU A 193 59.17 85.11 77.23
CA LEU A 193 59.54 85.75 78.50
C LEU A 193 60.91 85.26 79.01
N GLU A 194 61.22 83.97 78.86
CA GLU A 194 62.54 83.41 79.15
C GLU A 194 63.63 84.02 78.26
N GLN A 195 63.35 84.21 76.96
CA GLN A 195 64.26 84.87 76.04
C GLN A 195 64.48 86.35 76.40
N GLN A 196 63.42 87.08 76.78
CA GLN A 196 63.52 88.46 77.27
C GLN A 196 64.34 88.55 78.57
N LEU A 197 64.15 87.61 79.50
CA LEU A 197 64.96 87.50 80.72
C LEU A 197 66.43 87.22 80.42
N ALA A 198 66.73 86.32 79.48
CA ALA A 198 68.10 86.03 79.06
C ALA A 198 68.79 87.27 78.45
N GLN A 199 68.08 88.01 77.60
CA GLN A 199 68.56 89.27 77.02
C GLN A 199 68.76 90.37 78.09
N ALA A 200 67.84 90.52 79.04
CA ALA A 200 67.95 91.46 80.14
C ALA A 200 69.15 91.13 81.06
N ASN A 201 69.39 89.85 81.34
CA ASN A 201 70.56 89.41 82.11
C ASN A 201 71.89 89.68 81.39
N GLN A 202 71.93 89.54 80.05
CA GLN A 202 73.10 89.94 79.26
C GLN A 202 73.31 91.47 79.26
N ALA A 203 72.25 92.27 79.23
CA ALA A 203 72.34 93.73 79.34
C ALA A 203 72.84 94.18 80.72
N LEU A 204 72.39 93.53 81.79
CA LEU A 204 72.86 93.76 83.17
C LEU A 204 74.36 93.45 83.37
N GLN A 205 74.94 92.57 82.57
CA GLN A 205 76.38 92.27 82.62
C GLN A 205 77.29 93.38 82.04
N GLN A 206 76.74 94.43 81.41
CA GLN A 206 77.52 95.44 80.69
C GLN A 206 77.61 96.84 81.36
N GLN A 207 77.18 97.01 82.62
CA GLN A 207 77.29 98.29 83.35
C GLN A 207 78.00 98.14 84.73
N PRO A 208 78.94 99.05 85.11
CA PRO A 208 79.79 98.85 86.28
C PRO A 208 79.38 99.61 87.56
N LYS A 209 79.43 98.88 88.68
CA LYS A 209 79.84 99.26 90.07
C LYS A 209 79.59 100.68 90.62
N GLN A 210 78.94 100.73 91.80
CA GLN A 210 79.46 101.19 93.13
C GLN A 210 78.26 101.39 94.09
N SER A 211 78.33 101.23 95.43
CA SER A 211 79.37 100.77 96.39
C SER A 211 78.74 100.55 97.80
N SER A 212 79.55 100.15 98.81
CA SER A 212 79.32 100.26 100.27
C SER A 212 78.31 99.27 100.93
N ASP A 213 78.58 98.65 102.08
CA ASP A 213 79.82 98.54 102.89
C ASP A 213 79.93 97.23 103.68
N ALA A 214 81.14 96.94 104.18
CA ALA A 214 81.53 95.77 104.99
C ALA A 214 81.21 96.00 106.53
N PRO A 215 81.47 95.08 107.50
CA PRO A 215 82.63 94.18 107.59
C PRO A 215 82.43 92.71 108.09
N PHE A 216 83.48 91.93 107.81
CA PHE A 216 83.91 90.64 108.40
C PHE A 216 84.00 90.65 109.97
N PRO A 217 84.21 89.51 110.70
CA PRO A 217 84.89 88.27 110.25
C PRO A 217 84.44 86.87 110.79
N SER A 218 84.97 85.84 110.13
CA SER A 218 85.56 84.58 110.66
C SER A 218 84.73 83.49 111.38
N ALA A 219 85.47 82.38 111.62
CA ALA A 219 85.20 81.21 112.45
C ALA A 219 84.26 80.12 111.91
N VAL A 220 84.91 79.09 111.34
CA VAL A 220 84.50 77.68 111.44
C VAL A 220 84.13 77.35 112.89
N PRO A 221 83.02 76.62 113.13
CA PRO A 221 83.00 75.67 114.23
C PRO A 221 82.59 74.28 113.75
N GLN A 222 83.32 73.28 114.23
CA GLN A 222 82.85 71.90 114.27
C GLN A 222 81.48 71.88 114.98
N LYS A 223 80.42 71.47 114.27
CA LYS A 223 79.14 71.10 114.90
C LYS A 223 79.03 69.58 114.92
N SER A 224 78.46 69.07 116.01
CA SER A 224 78.43 67.66 116.38
C SER A 224 77.97 66.74 115.25
N ALA A 225 78.56 65.54 115.19
CA ALA A 225 78.23 64.50 114.21
C ALA A 225 76.71 64.26 114.07
N ALA A 226 75.96 64.39 115.17
CA ALA A 226 74.49 64.26 115.20
C ALA A 226 73.74 65.15 114.19
N GLN A 227 74.11 66.44 114.02
CA GLN A 227 73.39 67.34 113.08
C GLN A 227 73.74 67.09 111.61
N LEU A 228 74.89 66.48 111.34
CA LEU A 228 75.26 66.03 110.01
C LEU A 228 74.56 64.70 109.69
N GLN A 229 74.55 63.78 110.66
CA GLN A 229 73.90 62.49 110.59
C GLN A 229 72.39 62.62 110.35
N GLU A 230 71.68 63.48 111.09
CA GLU A 230 70.25 63.75 110.89
C GLU A 230 69.92 64.23 109.46
N LYS A 231 70.81 65.03 108.83
CA LYS A 231 70.65 65.45 107.43
C LYS A 231 70.92 64.32 106.43
N TYR A 232 71.87 63.44 106.70
CA TYR A 232 72.10 62.25 105.88
C TYR A 232 70.96 61.24 106.02
N ASP A 233 70.45 61.02 107.23
CA ASP A 233 69.32 60.13 107.51
C ASP A 233 68.03 60.64 106.81
N GLN A 234 67.79 61.97 106.83
CA GLN A 234 66.68 62.59 106.12
C GLN A 234 66.81 62.48 104.58
N LEU A 235 68.03 62.55 104.04
CA LEU A 235 68.30 62.34 102.62
C LEU A 235 68.10 60.86 102.22
N LEU A 236 68.58 59.93 103.05
CA LEU A 236 68.39 58.48 102.87
C LEU A 236 66.91 58.10 102.88
N LEU A 237 66.12 58.66 103.80
CA LEU A 237 64.66 58.49 103.84
C LEU A 237 63.97 59.03 102.58
N GLY A 238 64.43 60.17 102.04
CA GLY A 238 63.94 60.70 100.77
C GLY A 238 64.19 59.74 99.61
N VAL A 239 65.45 59.32 99.45
CA VAL A 239 65.85 58.35 98.41
C VAL A 239 65.12 57.01 98.56
N GLN A 240 64.93 56.51 99.78
CA GLN A 240 64.17 55.28 100.01
C GLN A 240 62.70 55.43 99.57
N LYS A 241 62.05 56.54 99.93
CA LYS A 241 60.67 56.82 99.52
C LYS A 241 60.53 56.99 98.00
N ASP A 242 61.52 57.61 97.36
CA ASP A 242 61.55 57.75 95.90
C ASP A 242 61.78 56.40 95.20
N LEU A 243 62.64 55.53 95.75
CA LEU A 243 62.82 54.15 95.28
C LEU A 243 61.57 53.29 95.47
N GLU A 244 60.86 53.41 96.60
CA GLU A 244 59.58 52.75 96.84
C GLU A 244 58.50 53.24 95.87
N SER A 245 58.43 54.55 95.62
CA SER A 245 57.55 55.16 94.60
C SER A 245 57.87 54.67 93.18
N GLN A 246 59.15 54.62 92.80
CA GLN A 246 59.59 54.10 91.50
C GLN A 246 59.28 52.60 91.35
N ARG A 247 59.49 51.80 92.41
CA ARG A 247 59.14 50.39 92.44
C ARG A 247 57.63 50.19 92.24
N ASP A 248 56.80 50.96 92.94
CA ASP A 248 55.35 50.86 92.85
C ASP A 248 54.83 51.34 91.48
N GLN A 249 55.48 52.33 90.85
CA GLN A 249 55.24 52.72 89.46
C GLN A 249 55.63 51.61 88.48
N ALA A 250 56.79 50.96 88.67
CA ALA A 250 57.24 49.84 87.84
C ALA A 250 56.29 48.64 87.93
N VAL A 251 55.77 48.32 89.13
CA VAL A 251 54.78 47.25 89.32
C VAL A 251 53.46 47.57 88.60
N LYS A 252 52.98 48.82 88.67
CA LYS A 252 51.77 49.26 87.93
C LYS A 252 51.97 49.15 86.42
N ALA A 253 53.07 49.70 85.89
CA ALA A 253 53.40 49.62 84.47
C ALA A 253 53.56 48.16 83.99
N GLN A 254 54.10 47.26 84.82
CA GLN A 254 54.18 45.83 84.51
C GLN A 254 52.79 45.17 84.47
N GLN A 255 51.89 45.49 85.40
CA GLN A 255 50.51 45.00 85.41
C GLN A 255 49.73 45.51 84.20
N GLU A 256 49.84 46.80 83.88
CA GLU A 256 49.23 47.42 82.70
C GLU A 256 49.73 46.76 81.40
N LEU A 257 51.05 46.55 81.27
CA LEU A 257 51.64 45.85 80.13
C LEU A 257 51.17 44.38 80.03
N GLN A 258 50.95 43.70 81.14
CA GLN A 258 50.40 42.34 81.12
C GLN A 258 48.94 42.32 80.67
N VAL A 259 48.10 43.24 81.18
CA VAL A 259 46.71 43.38 80.73
C VAL A 259 46.65 43.70 79.24
N GLN A 260 47.50 44.60 78.75
CA GLN A 260 47.61 44.91 77.32
C GLN A 260 47.99 43.67 76.48
N LYS A 261 48.98 42.87 76.92
CA LYS A 261 49.36 41.61 76.23
C LYS A 261 48.23 40.58 76.20
N GLU A 262 47.48 40.45 77.29
CA GLU A 262 46.31 39.56 77.33
C GLU A 262 45.18 40.07 76.42
N GLN A 263 44.96 41.38 76.35
CA GLN A 263 43.99 42.00 75.43
C GLN A 263 44.39 41.81 73.95
N THR A 264 45.65 42.06 73.58
CA THR A 264 46.12 41.83 72.21
C THR A 264 46.03 40.36 71.81
N SER A 265 46.40 39.44 72.70
CA SER A 265 46.29 37.99 72.42
C SER A 265 44.84 37.53 72.21
N ARG A 266 43.87 38.10 72.94
CA ARG A 266 42.44 37.83 72.72
C ARG A 266 41.96 38.38 71.37
N ALA A 267 42.31 39.63 71.04
CA ALA A 267 41.97 40.25 69.76
C ALA A 267 42.59 39.49 68.55
N GLU A 268 43.81 38.98 68.69
CA GLU A 268 44.45 38.12 67.68
C GLU A 268 43.71 36.79 67.47
N ALA A 269 43.22 36.17 68.56
CA ALA A 269 42.43 34.93 68.49
C ALA A 269 41.04 35.16 67.87
N GLU A 270 40.37 36.26 68.22
CA GLU A 270 39.10 36.68 67.61
C GLU A 270 39.25 36.93 66.10
N LEU A 271 40.27 37.71 65.70
CA LEU A 271 40.61 37.95 64.29
C LEU A 271 40.96 36.65 63.54
N HIS A 272 41.55 35.65 64.20
CA HIS A 272 41.81 34.35 63.59
C HIS A 272 40.52 33.57 63.34
N SER A 273 39.61 33.54 64.32
CA SER A 273 38.28 32.93 64.20
C SER A 273 37.44 33.57 63.08
N GLU A 274 37.46 34.90 62.96
CA GLU A 274 36.82 35.63 61.86
C GLU A 274 37.41 35.25 60.50
N LYS A 275 38.75 35.18 60.38
CA LYS A 275 39.43 34.76 59.13
C LYS A 275 39.02 33.36 58.72
N GLU A 276 38.96 32.39 59.64
CA GLU A 276 38.46 31.06 59.33
C GLU A 276 37.00 31.06 58.86
N TRP A 277 36.15 31.88 59.48
CA TRP A 277 34.74 32.00 59.09
C TRP A 277 34.58 32.58 57.68
N VAL A 278 35.38 33.60 57.33
CA VAL A 278 35.44 34.15 55.97
C VAL A 278 35.90 33.09 54.96
N ILE A 279 36.91 32.28 55.28
CA ILE A 279 37.37 31.19 54.39
C ILE A 279 36.24 30.16 54.19
N ARG A 280 35.56 29.73 55.25
CA ARG A 280 34.42 28.79 55.16
C ARG A 280 33.29 29.33 54.25
N LEU A 281 32.98 30.61 54.34
CA LEU A 281 32.00 31.25 53.46
C LEU A 281 32.48 31.36 52.01
N GLN A 282 33.76 31.65 51.78
CA GLN A 282 34.34 31.68 50.42
C GLN A 282 34.26 30.31 49.75
N ASP A 283 34.58 29.23 50.49
CA ASP A 283 34.46 27.85 50.01
C ASP A 283 32.99 27.46 49.72
N GLU A 284 32.04 27.89 50.57
CA GLU A 284 30.62 27.65 50.34
C GLU A 284 30.11 28.39 49.09
N MET A 285 30.47 29.67 48.91
CA MET A 285 30.16 30.41 47.69
C MET A 285 30.77 29.76 46.44
N ALA A 286 32.04 29.34 46.49
CA ALA A 286 32.69 28.64 45.39
C ALA A 286 32.07 27.25 45.10
N ALA A 287 31.52 26.57 46.12
CA ALA A 287 30.76 25.33 45.93
C ALA A 287 29.37 25.58 45.32
N LEU A 288 28.68 26.66 45.72
CA LEU A 288 27.39 27.06 45.13
C LEU A 288 27.55 27.53 43.67
N GLN A 289 28.60 28.29 43.38
CA GLN A 289 28.90 28.74 42.02
C GLN A 289 29.19 27.55 41.08
N ARG A 290 30.01 26.58 41.49
CA ARG A 290 30.22 25.34 40.72
C ARG A 290 28.91 24.58 40.46
N LYS A 291 28.06 24.42 41.47
CA LYS A 291 26.73 23.80 41.32
C LYS A 291 25.82 24.56 40.34
N HIS A 292 25.93 25.88 40.28
CA HIS A 292 25.20 26.69 39.30
C HIS A 292 25.75 26.47 37.89
N GLU A 293 27.06 26.48 37.71
CA GLU A 293 27.73 26.19 36.42
C GLU A 293 27.41 24.77 35.91
N ASP A 294 27.37 23.77 36.79
CA ASP A 294 26.94 22.40 36.48
C ASP A 294 25.50 22.36 35.96
N ARG A 295 24.56 23.00 36.66
CA ARG A 295 23.15 23.11 36.23
C ARG A 295 23.01 23.83 34.88
N CYS A 296 23.80 24.88 34.65
CA CYS A 296 23.83 25.56 33.35
C CYS A 296 24.31 24.62 32.23
N ARG A 297 25.34 23.79 32.48
CA ARG A 297 25.79 22.76 31.53
C ARG A 297 24.73 21.70 31.27
N GLU A 298 24.05 21.23 32.32
CA GLU A 298 22.94 20.28 32.19
C GLU A 298 21.79 20.85 31.34
N LEU A 299 21.33 22.07 31.65
CA LEU A 299 20.28 22.76 30.89
C LEU A 299 20.64 22.94 29.41
N LEU A 300 21.87 23.38 29.11
CA LEU A 300 22.36 23.50 27.73
C LEU A 300 22.41 22.14 27.01
N SER A 301 22.74 21.06 27.73
CA SER A 301 22.75 19.71 27.16
C SER A 301 21.33 19.19 26.86
N LEU A 302 20.35 19.52 27.71
CA LEU A 302 18.95 19.18 27.51
C LEU A 302 18.34 19.99 26.36
N GLN A 303 18.68 21.28 26.26
CA GLN A 303 18.27 22.14 25.16
C GLN A 303 18.76 21.58 23.82
N ARG A 304 20.05 21.25 23.68
CA ARG A 304 20.57 20.63 22.45
C ARG A 304 19.86 19.33 22.09
N ARG A 305 19.62 18.44 23.06
CA ARG A 305 18.86 17.20 22.82
C ARG A 305 17.43 17.45 22.36
N TYR A 306 16.79 18.53 22.84
CA TYR A 306 15.47 18.94 22.38
C TYR A 306 15.52 19.51 20.95
N GLU A 307 16.53 20.33 20.64
CA GLU A 307 16.78 20.85 19.29
C GLU A 307 17.04 19.72 18.29
N ASP A 308 17.93 18.77 18.62
CA ASP A 308 18.21 17.56 17.83
C ASP A 308 16.93 16.75 17.58
N LYS A 309 16.13 16.50 18.63
CA LYS A 309 14.86 15.78 18.52
C LYS A 309 13.80 16.55 17.73
N SER A 310 13.83 17.88 17.76
CA SER A 310 12.97 18.71 16.92
C SER A 310 13.37 18.60 15.44
N MET A 311 14.67 18.58 15.13
CA MET A 311 15.15 18.35 13.76
C MET A 311 14.77 16.95 13.24
N GLU A 312 14.98 15.90 14.04
CA GLU A 312 14.56 14.52 13.70
C GLU A 312 13.04 14.45 13.38
N VAL A 313 12.21 15.19 14.13
CA VAL A 313 10.76 15.24 13.93
C VAL A 313 10.39 15.99 12.65
N GLU A 314 11.06 17.09 12.30
CA GLU A 314 10.81 17.76 11.02
C GLU A 314 11.31 16.92 9.84
N GLU A 315 12.49 16.31 9.92
CA GLU A 315 12.99 15.40 8.87
C GLU A 315 12.01 14.23 8.63
N ALA A 316 11.52 13.60 9.70
CA ALA A 316 10.53 12.54 9.60
C ALA A 316 9.19 13.00 8.98
N LYS A 317 8.76 14.25 9.21
CA LYS A 317 7.59 14.84 8.54
C LYS A 317 7.84 15.06 7.05
N GLU A 318 9.00 15.58 6.68
CA GLU A 318 9.39 15.79 5.29
C GLU A 318 9.46 14.45 4.52
N GLN A 319 10.11 13.44 5.10
CA GLN A 319 10.16 12.08 4.55
C GLN A 319 8.74 11.49 4.37
N LEU A 320 7.87 11.59 5.39
CA LEU A 320 6.49 11.12 5.30
C LEU A 320 5.66 11.89 4.24
N GLN A 321 5.91 13.19 4.08
CA GLN A 321 5.26 14.00 3.04
C GLN A 321 5.73 13.62 1.64
N ALA A 322 7.03 13.36 1.46
CA ALA A 322 7.61 12.87 0.21
C ALA A 322 7.08 11.47 -0.14
N GLU A 323 7.04 10.54 0.82
CA GLU A 323 6.49 9.20 0.63
C GLU A 323 5.01 9.25 0.24
N ARG A 324 4.20 10.06 0.94
CA ARG A 324 2.79 10.31 0.58
C ARG A 324 2.64 10.91 -0.82
N ALA A 325 3.56 11.76 -1.27
CA ALA A 325 3.55 12.30 -2.62
C ALA A 325 3.90 11.24 -3.67
N ASN A 326 4.91 10.41 -3.39
CA ASN A 326 5.32 9.30 -4.24
C ASN A 326 4.23 8.22 -4.35
N ASN A 327 3.61 7.81 -3.24
CA ASN A 327 2.49 6.86 -3.23
C ASN A 327 1.30 7.39 -4.05
N ARG A 328 0.99 8.70 -3.99
CA ARG A 328 0.00 9.32 -4.88
C ARG A 328 0.42 9.32 -6.35
N HIS A 329 1.72 9.41 -6.65
CA HIS A 329 2.22 9.32 -8.03
C HIS A 329 2.10 7.89 -8.58
N VAL A 330 2.60 6.89 -7.83
CA VAL A 330 2.52 5.47 -8.19
C VAL A 330 1.06 5.06 -8.46
N VAL A 331 0.12 5.36 -7.56
CA VAL A 331 -1.30 5.03 -7.75
C VAL A 331 -1.92 5.71 -8.99
N ARG A 332 -1.44 6.89 -9.40
CA ARG A 332 -1.91 7.53 -10.65
C ARG A 332 -1.35 6.83 -11.88
N GLU A 333 -0.07 6.49 -11.90
CA GLU A 333 0.53 5.76 -13.02
C GLU A 333 -0.03 4.33 -13.13
N GLU A 334 -0.26 3.62 -12.03
CA GLU A 334 -0.95 2.32 -12.06
C GLU A 334 -2.37 2.41 -12.65
N ARG A 335 -3.15 3.43 -12.27
CA ARG A 335 -4.48 3.67 -12.84
C ARG A 335 -4.40 3.97 -14.34
N LYS A 336 -3.41 4.75 -14.76
CA LYS A 336 -3.16 5.08 -16.18
C LYS A 336 -2.78 3.83 -16.98
N VAL A 337 -1.78 3.05 -16.53
CA VAL A 337 -1.37 1.78 -17.17
C VAL A 337 -2.53 0.76 -17.21
N SER A 338 -3.35 0.71 -16.18
CA SER A 338 -4.56 -0.12 -16.14
C SER A 338 -5.62 0.35 -17.15
N SER A 339 -5.86 1.67 -17.24
CA SER A 339 -6.74 2.27 -18.26
C SER A 339 -6.24 1.94 -19.67
N GLU A 340 -4.98 2.24 -19.98
CA GLU A 340 -4.38 1.94 -21.28
C GLU A 340 -4.45 0.45 -21.66
N ARG A 341 -4.30 -0.45 -20.67
CA ARG A 341 -4.50 -1.90 -20.88
C ARG A 341 -5.96 -2.22 -21.19
N GLY A 342 -6.91 -1.62 -20.46
CA GLY A 342 -8.33 -1.72 -20.75
C GLY A 342 -8.68 -1.20 -22.14
N ASP A 343 -8.08 -0.09 -22.56
CA ASP A 343 -8.29 0.53 -23.86
C ASP A 343 -7.80 -0.37 -25.00
N ARG A 344 -6.60 -0.95 -24.87
CA ARG A 344 -6.07 -1.96 -25.81
C ARG A 344 -7.00 -3.17 -25.93
N MET A 345 -7.47 -3.73 -24.81
CA MET A 345 -8.40 -4.86 -24.83
C MET A 345 -9.74 -4.53 -25.49
N ARG A 346 -10.26 -3.30 -25.33
CA ARG A 346 -11.48 -2.87 -26.04
C ARG A 346 -11.25 -2.80 -27.56
N VAL A 347 -10.15 -2.21 -28.01
CA VAL A 347 -9.79 -2.17 -29.44
C VAL A 347 -9.62 -3.56 -30.04
N GLU A 348 -9.01 -4.50 -29.30
CA GLU A 348 -8.87 -5.90 -29.73
C GLU A 348 -10.23 -6.61 -29.84
N LEU A 349 -11.14 -6.42 -28.87
CA LEU A 349 -12.51 -6.96 -28.91
C LEU A 349 -13.31 -6.38 -30.08
N ASP A 350 -13.26 -5.07 -30.31
CA ASP A 350 -13.93 -4.43 -31.44
C ASP A 350 -13.40 -4.96 -32.79
N SER A 351 -12.08 -5.15 -32.91
CA SER A 351 -11.46 -5.78 -34.08
C SER A 351 -11.86 -7.25 -34.27
N MET A 352 -12.07 -8.01 -33.20
CA MET A 352 -12.62 -9.37 -33.27
C MET A 352 -14.09 -9.37 -33.67
N ASN A 353 -14.90 -8.45 -33.14
CA ASN A 353 -16.31 -8.31 -33.48
C ASN A 353 -16.52 -7.96 -34.96
N VAL A 354 -15.74 -7.03 -35.52
CA VAL A 354 -15.79 -6.70 -36.95
C VAL A 354 -15.50 -7.94 -37.82
N ARG A 355 -14.43 -8.69 -37.51
CA ARG A 355 -14.10 -9.94 -38.23
C ARG A 355 -15.18 -11.01 -38.09
N LEU A 356 -15.81 -11.13 -36.92
CA LEU A 356 -16.91 -12.06 -36.70
C LEU A 356 -18.15 -11.68 -37.54
N GLU A 357 -18.46 -10.39 -37.67
CA GLU A 357 -19.54 -9.92 -38.53
C GLU A 357 -19.24 -10.09 -40.02
N GLU A 358 -17.98 -9.96 -40.45
CA GLU A 358 -17.56 -10.31 -41.81
C GLU A 358 -17.74 -11.81 -42.10
N GLU A 359 -17.31 -12.69 -41.19
CA GLU A 359 -17.50 -14.14 -41.33
C GLU A 359 -18.98 -14.54 -41.29
N ARG A 360 -19.81 -13.86 -40.48
CA ARG A 360 -21.28 -14.03 -40.48
C ARG A 360 -21.90 -13.67 -41.83
N LYS A 361 -21.49 -12.55 -42.44
CA LYS A 361 -21.93 -12.15 -43.79
C LYS A 361 -21.52 -13.17 -44.85
N ARG A 362 -20.23 -13.56 -44.88
CA ARG A 362 -19.71 -14.61 -45.78
C ARG A 362 -20.49 -15.93 -45.62
N SER A 363 -20.77 -16.33 -44.38
CA SER A 363 -21.56 -17.53 -44.09
C SER A 363 -23.01 -17.43 -44.60
N ALA A 364 -23.65 -16.27 -44.45
CA ALA A 364 -24.99 -16.03 -44.97
C ALA A 364 -25.04 -16.03 -46.52
N GLU A 365 -24.05 -15.43 -47.17
CA GLU A 365 -23.90 -15.44 -48.63
C GLU A 365 -23.70 -16.86 -49.17
N LEU A 366 -22.84 -17.67 -48.53
CA LEU A 366 -22.65 -19.07 -48.89
C LEU A 366 -23.94 -19.89 -48.68
N LEU A 367 -24.68 -19.65 -47.60
CA LEU A 367 -25.96 -20.32 -47.34
C LEU A 367 -27.01 -19.96 -48.41
N LEU A 368 -27.05 -18.71 -48.89
CA LEU A 368 -27.89 -18.32 -50.02
C LEU A 368 -27.50 -19.06 -51.31
N GLN A 369 -26.20 -19.20 -51.60
CA GLN A 369 -25.71 -19.97 -52.76
C GLN A 369 -26.10 -21.45 -52.67
N VAL A 370 -25.93 -22.09 -51.51
CA VAL A 370 -26.33 -23.48 -51.27
C VAL A 370 -27.83 -23.67 -51.48
N ASN A 371 -28.67 -22.76 -50.96
CA ASN A 371 -30.12 -22.81 -51.18
C ASN A 371 -30.51 -22.66 -52.65
N LEU A 372 -29.84 -21.79 -53.41
CA LEU A 372 -30.05 -21.63 -54.86
C LEU A 372 -29.68 -22.91 -55.63
N LEU A 373 -28.55 -23.53 -55.30
CA LEU A 373 -28.11 -24.80 -55.90
C LEU A 373 -29.09 -25.94 -55.56
N GLN A 374 -29.54 -26.04 -54.31
CA GLN A 374 -30.53 -27.02 -53.88
C GLN A 374 -31.87 -26.86 -54.62
N LYS A 375 -32.34 -25.62 -54.79
CA LYS A 375 -33.56 -25.32 -55.57
C LYS A 375 -33.38 -25.67 -57.06
N SER A 376 -32.22 -25.35 -57.64
CA SER A 376 -31.90 -25.70 -59.03
C SER A 376 -31.91 -27.23 -59.24
N LEU A 377 -31.29 -27.98 -58.32
CA LEU A 377 -31.26 -29.45 -58.36
C LEU A 377 -32.65 -30.08 -58.23
N LEU A 378 -33.53 -29.51 -57.39
CA LEU A 378 -34.93 -29.93 -57.29
C LEU A 378 -35.69 -29.70 -58.61
N ASN A 379 -35.56 -28.52 -59.20
CA ASN A 379 -36.15 -28.18 -60.50
C ASN A 379 -35.65 -29.11 -61.61
N GLN A 380 -34.33 -29.38 -61.67
CA GLN A 380 -33.73 -30.28 -62.65
C GLN A 380 -34.27 -31.72 -62.52
N ASN A 381 -34.48 -32.19 -61.29
CA ASN A 381 -35.10 -33.50 -61.04
C ASN A 381 -36.59 -33.52 -61.45
N GLU A 382 -37.33 -32.44 -61.23
CA GLU A 382 -38.70 -32.32 -61.77
C GLU A 382 -38.74 -32.33 -63.30
N GLU A 383 -37.80 -31.64 -63.95
CA GLU A 383 -37.68 -31.61 -65.41
C GLU A 383 -37.28 -32.99 -65.96
N GLN A 384 -36.31 -33.67 -65.35
CA GLN A 384 -35.97 -35.06 -65.68
C GLN A 384 -37.17 -36.00 -65.55
N ARG A 385 -38.00 -35.84 -64.51
CA ARG A 385 -39.25 -36.62 -64.35
C ARG A 385 -40.26 -36.32 -65.46
N ARG A 386 -40.37 -35.06 -65.91
CA ARG A 386 -41.23 -34.69 -67.06
C ARG A 386 -40.71 -35.26 -68.39
N ILE A 387 -39.39 -35.19 -68.62
CA ILE A 387 -38.74 -35.76 -69.81
C ILE A 387 -38.97 -37.27 -69.86
N ALA A 388 -38.70 -38.01 -68.77
CA ALA A 388 -38.92 -39.45 -68.71
C ALA A 388 -40.40 -39.84 -68.95
N ALA A 389 -41.36 -39.04 -68.48
CA ALA A 389 -42.78 -39.25 -68.77
C ALA A 389 -43.11 -39.03 -70.25
N MET A 390 -42.56 -37.98 -70.90
CA MET A 390 -42.72 -37.74 -72.33
C MET A 390 -42.05 -38.82 -73.18
N GLU A 391 -40.86 -39.30 -72.79
CA GLU A 391 -40.17 -40.42 -73.45
C GLU A 391 -41.00 -41.71 -73.38
N GLN A 392 -41.58 -42.03 -72.22
CA GLN A 392 -42.52 -43.15 -72.09
C GLN A 392 -43.75 -42.97 -72.98
N GLN A 393 -44.33 -41.77 -73.05
CA GLN A 393 -45.47 -41.49 -73.92
C GLN A 393 -45.11 -41.67 -75.40
N ILE A 394 -43.94 -41.18 -75.84
CA ILE A 394 -43.43 -41.35 -77.21
C ILE A 394 -43.21 -42.84 -77.52
N GLN A 395 -42.63 -43.61 -76.60
CA GLN A 395 -42.42 -45.05 -76.78
C GLN A 395 -43.75 -45.82 -76.89
N LEU A 396 -44.76 -45.46 -76.09
CA LEU A 396 -46.10 -46.05 -76.20
C LEU A 396 -46.73 -45.72 -77.56
N SER A 397 -46.76 -44.44 -77.96
CA SER A 397 -47.30 -44.04 -79.27
C SER A 397 -46.56 -44.68 -80.45
N ALA A 398 -45.24 -44.85 -80.37
CA ALA A 398 -44.46 -45.53 -81.41
C ALA A 398 -44.77 -47.04 -81.48
N LYS A 399 -45.00 -47.68 -80.32
CA LYS A 399 -45.43 -49.08 -80.25
C LYS A 399 -46.84 -49.27 -80.81
N ASP A 400 -47.77 -48.38 -80.48
CA ASP A 400 -49.13 -48.40 -81.00
C ASP A 400 -49.16 -48.19 -82.51
N PHE A 401 -48.32 -47.29 -83.05
CA PHE A 401 -48.15 -47.11 -84.49
C PHE A 401 -47.61 -48.37 -85.21
N GLU A 402 -46.63 -49.07 -84.62
CA GLU A 402 -46.16 -50.35 -85.18
C GLU A 402 -47.22 -51.46 -85.09
N ASN A 403 -48.03 -51.50 -84.02
CA ASN A 403 -49.19 -52.39 -83.93
C ASN A 403 -50.20 -52.09 -85.05
N GLU A 404 -50.62 -50.83 -85.22
CA GLU A 404 -51.53 -50.41 -86.31
C GLU A 404 -50.98 -50.74 -87.71
N LYS A 405 -49.66 -50.67 -87.88
CA LYS A 405 -48.97 -51.02 -89.13
C LYS A 405 -49.00 -52.52 -89.39
N ILE A 406 -48.80 -53.36 -88.36
CA ILE A 406 -48.97 -54.82 -88.44
C ILE A 406 -50.43 -55.16 -88.77
N ASP A 407 -51.40 -54.54 -88.09
CA ASP A 407 -52.83 -54.74 -88.36
C ASP A 407 -53.19 -54.31 -89.79
N ARG A 408 -52.67 -53.17 -90.26
CA ARG A 408 -52.84 -52.72 -91.65
C ARG A 408 -52.25 -53.70 -92.65
N GLN A 409 -51.06 -54.26 -92.39
CA GLN A 409 -50.46 -55.31 -93.24
C GLN A 409 -51.27 -56.60 -93.23
N SER A 410 -51.78 -57.01 -92.05
CA SER A 410 -52.68 -58.16 -91.90
C SER A 410 -53.96 -57.97 -92.72
N MET A 411 -54.62 -56.81 -92.60
CA MET A 411 -55.81 -56.47 -93.38
C MET A 411 -55.52 -56.37 -94.88
N GLN A 412 -54.37 -55.83 -95.30
CA GLN A 412 -53.92 -55.85 -96.70
C GLN A 412 -53.69 -57.28 -97.21
N HIS A 413 -53.14 -58.17 -96.39
CA HIS A 413 -52.94 -59.58 -96.75
C HIS A 413 -54.28 -60.32 -96.86
N GLN A 414 -55.21 -60.09 -95.92
CA GLN A 414 -56.58 -60.60 -96.01
C GLN A 414 -57.28 -60.11 -97.28
N LEU A 415 -57.16 -58.81 -97.61
CA LEU A 415 -57.70 -58.24 -98.85
C LEU A 415 -57.08 -58.90 -100.10
N HIS A 416 -55.76 -59.10 -100.13
CA HIS A 416 -55.10 -59.81 -101.24
C HIS A 416 -55.57 -61.26 -101.36
N LYS A 417 -55.82 -61.95 -100.24
CA LYS A 417 -56.37 -63.30 -100.21
C LYS A 417 -57.78 -63.32 -100.78
N VAL A 418 -58.66 -62.41 -100.35
CA VAL A 418 -60.01 -62.23 -100.92
C VAL A 418 -59.95 -61.93 -102.41
N LEU A 419 -59.10 -60.99 -102.85
CA LEU A 419 -58.90 -60.67 -104.27
C LEU A 419 -58.33 -61.85 -105.10
N LYS A 420 -57.59 -62.78 -104.47
CA LYS A 420 -57.08 -63.99 -105.12
C LYS A 420 -58.16 -65.06 -105.23
N GLU A 421 -58.99 -65.26 -104.20
CA GLU A 421 -60.14 -66.16 -104.27
C GLU A 421 -61.22 -65.62 -105.24
N LEU A 422 -61.46 -64.30 -105.27
CA LEU A 422 -62.30 -63.66 -106.30
C LEU A 422 -61.74 -63.86 -107.71
N ARG A 423 -60.40 -63.83 -107.89
CA ARG A 423 -59.78 -64.17 -109.18
C ARG A 423 -59.97 -65.64 -109.55
N LYS A 424 -59.80 -66.57 -108.61
CA LYS A 424 -60.09 -67.99 -108.85
C LYS A 424 -61.56 -68.23 -109.18
N ALA A 425 -62.48 -67.56 -108.48
CA ALA A 425 -63.91 -67.63 -108.77
C ALA A 425 -64.20 -67.09 -110.18
N ARG A 426 -63.57 -65.97 -110.56
CA ARG A 426 -63.62 -65.44 -111.93
C ARG A 426 -62.99 -66.38 -112.97
N ASP A 427 -61.90 -67.06 -112.66
CA ASP A 427 -61.27 -68.04 -113.55
C ASP A 427 -62.08 -69.35 -113.63
N GLN A 428 -62.82 -69.71 -112.58
CA GLN A 428 -63.82 -70.78 -112.60
C GLN A 428 -65.04 -70.39 -113.44
N ILE A 429 -65.51 -69.14 -113.33
CA ILE A 429 -66.51 -68.57 -114.24
C ILE A 429 -66.00 -68.64 -115.68
N ALA A 430 -64.79 -68.17 -115.97
CA ALA A 430 -64.20 -68.22 -117.32
C ALA A 430 -64.03 -69.65 -117.86
N ARG A 431 -63.72 -70.63 -117.00
CA ARG A 431 -63.70 -72.06 -117.38
C ARG A 431 -65.09 -72.60 -117.67
N LEU A 432 -66.10 -72.22 -116.89
CA LEU A 432 -67.51 -72.57 -117.12
C LEU A 432 -68.07 -71.90 -118.39
N GLU A 433 -67.64 -70.67 -118.69
CA GLU A 433 -67.95 -69.95 -119.94
C GLU A 433 -67.26 -70.62 -121.15
N SER A 434 -66.00 -71.06 -121.03
CA SER A 434 -65.29 -71.77 -122.09
C SER A 434 -65.92 -73.14 -122.45
N ALA A 435 -66.73 -73.70 -121.56
CA ALA A 435 -67.47 -74.95 -121.77
C ALA A 435 -68.87 -74.76 -122.41
N LYS A 436 -69.26 -73.51 -122.75
CA LYS A 436 -70.49 -73.21 -123.50
C LYS A 436 -70.25 -72.16 -124.58
N GLN A 437 -69.88 -72.63 -125.77
CA GLN A 437 -70.09 -71.85 -126.98
C GLN A 437 -71.61 -71.71 -127.26
N SER A 438 -72.16 -70.52 -127.03
CA SER A 438 -73.06 -69.91 -128.01
C SER A 438 -73.31 -68.42 -127.78
N ASN A 439 -73.22 -67.69 -128.88
CA ASN A 439 -73.83 -66.40 -129.18
C ASN A 439 -73.18 -65.05 -128.80
N THR A 440 -73.21 -64.20 -129.84
CA THR A 440 -73.25 -62.72 -129.83
C THR A 440 -72.06 -61.93 -129.28
N ARG A 441 -71.17 -61.59 -130.21
CA ARG A 441 -70.54 -60.25 -130.29
C ARG A 441 -71.61 -59.16 -130.27
N PHE A 442 -71.38 -58.04 -129.59
CA PHE A 442 -71.21 -56.71 -130.22
C PHE A 442 -70.68 -55.71 -129.17
N SER A 443 -69.95 -54.69 -129.62
CA SER A 443 -69.17 -53.79 -128.77
C SER A 443 -69.95 -52.56 -128.26
N GLU A 444 -69.50 -52.09 -127.09
CA GLU A 444 -69.39 -50.69 -126.60
C GLU A 444 -69.46 -49.55 -127.65
N PRO A 445 -69.82 -48.28 -127.26
CA PRO A 445 -69.39 -47.66 -125.99
C PRO A 445 -70.29 -46.65 -125.24
N SER A 446 -70.01 -46.53 -123.93
CA SER A 446 -69.89 -45.30 -123.11
C SER A 446 -71.01 -44.23 -123.10
N SER A 447 -71.61 -43.98 -121.92
CA SER A 447 -71.21 -42.84 -121.04
C SER A 447 -72.23 -42.54 -119.92
N PHE A 448 -71.77 -42.71 -118.67
CA PHE A 448 -72.24 -42.10 -117.40
C PHE A 448 -73.41 -41.09 -117.39
N ASN A 449 -74.46 -41.38 -116.61
CA ASN A 449 -74.73 -40.76 -115.29
C ASN A 449 -75.96 -41.36 -114.58
N ASP A 450 -76.04 -41.13 -113.25
CA ASP A 450 -77.28 -41.01 -112.43
C ASP A 450 -78.20 -42.25 -112.22
N LEU A 451 -78.88 -42.46 -111.08
CA LEU A 451 -78.92 -41.83 -109.74
C LEU A 451 -79.64 -42.81 -108.75
N GLU A 452 -79.74 -42.45 -107.46
CA GLU A 452 -80.67 -43.00 -106.44
C GLU A 452 -80.34 -44.40 -105.89
N ARG A 453 -80.63 -44.81 -104.64
CA ARG A 453 -81.32 -44.27 -103.44
C ARG A 453 -80.83 -45.11 -102.21
N LEU A 454 -81.00 -44.82 -100.91
CA LEU A 454 -81.72 -43.84 -100.08
C LEU A 454 -80.89 -43.58 -98.78
N THR A 455 -81.13 -42.43 -98.11
CA THR A 455 -81.07 -42.16 -96.63
C THR A 455 -80.05 -42.86 -95.71
N ILE A 456 -79.30 -42.05 -94.94
CA ILE A 456 -79.49 -41.79 -93.47
C ILE A 456 -78.58 -40.61 -93.06
N ARG A 457 -78.90 -39.92 -91.95
CA ARG A 457 -78.26 -38.66 -91.48
C ARG A 457 -76.84 -38.82 -90.93
N ASP A 458 -76.14 -37.68 -90.93
CA ASP A 458 -74.88 -37.30 -90.25
C ASP A 458 -73.59 -38.03 -90.67
N PRO A 459 -72.52 -37.26 -90.92
CA PRO A 459 -71.30 -37.41 -90.12
C PRO A 459 -70.85 -36.10 -89.43
N PRO A 460 -69.97 -36.18 -88.41
CA PRO A 460 -69.88 -35.16 -87.37
C PRO A 460 -68.70 -34.19 -87.51
N GLY A 461 -68.92 -32.95 -87.06
CA GLY A 461 -67.88 -31.97 -86.75
C GLY A 461 -67.98 -31.50 -85.28
N PRO A 462 -67.44 -32.24 -84.30
CA PRO A 462 -67.23 -31.74 -82.94
C PRO A 462 -66.03 -30.77 -82.94
N THR A 463 -65.91 -29.76 -82.07
CA THR A 463 -66.76 -29.32 -80.96
C THR A 463 -66.40 -27.88 -80.60
N SER A 464 -67.41 -27.02 -80.46
CA SER A 464 -67.46 -26.00 -79.39
C SER A 464 -68.63 -26.40 -78.50
N PRO A 465 -68.44 -26.52 -77.18
CA PRO A 465 -68.92 -25.45 -76.29
C PRO A 465 -67.93 -25.16 -75.13
N SER A 466 -67.69 -23.91 -74.75
CA SER A 466 -68.61 -22.98 -74.06
C SER A 466 -68.89 -23.37 -72.60
N LYS A 467 -68.32 -22.56 -71.69
CA LYS A 467 -68.78 -22.22 -70.33
C LYS A 467 -69.25 -23.36 -69.41
N VAL A 468 -68.37 -23.80 -68.52
CA VAL A 468 -68.71 -24.08 -67.11
C VAL A 468 -67.75 -23.29 -66.22
N ALA A 469 -68.25 -22.78 -65.09
CA ALA A 469 -67.54 -21.82 -64.25
C ALA A 469 -66.48 -22.45 -63.34
N ASN A 470 -65.36 -21.75 -63.19
CA ASN A 470 -64.56 -21.63 -61.96
C ASN A 470 -64.37 -20.12 -61.81
N LEU A 471 -65.10 -19.37 -60.99
CA LEU A 471 -65.12 -19.36 -59.52
C LEU A 471 -63.71 -19.41 -58.91
N LEU A 472 -63.35 -18.29 -58.25
CA LEU A 472 -62.05 -17.97 -57.64
C LEU A 472 -60.95 -17.73 -58.69
N ASP A 473 -60.79 -16.50 -59.16
CA ASP A 473 -60.05 -15.50 -58.38
C ASP A 473 -60.64 -14.07 -58.49
N GLU A 474 -61.54 -13.73 -57.57
CA GLU A 474 -61.89 -12.32 -57.28
C GLU A 474 -60.82 -11.70 -56.35
N SER A 475 -59.55 -11.79 -56.76
CA SER A 475 -58.49 -11.03 -56.12
C SER A 475 -58.65 -9.55 -56.48
N PHE A 476 -58.94 -8.75 -55.46
CA PHE A 476 -58.83 -7.30 -55.54
C PHE A 476 -57.44 -6.92 -55.03
N LEU A 477 -56.67 -6.25 -55.89
CA LEU A 477 -55.41 -5.63 -55.51
C LEU A 477 -55.71 -4.25 -54.95
N GLU A 478 -55.31 -4.01 -53.70
CA GLU A 478 -55.49 -2.72 -53.03
C GLU A 478 -54.28 -1.80 -53.26
N CYS A 479 -54.53 -0.50 -53.47
CA CYS A 479 -53.46 0.50 -53.40
C CYS A 479 -52.91 0.58 -51.96
N PRO A 480 -51.59 0.41 -51.72
CA PRO A 480 -51.05 0.32 -50.36
C PRO A 480 -51.12 1.63 -49.54
N LYS A 481 -51.40 2.79 -50.16
CA LYS A 481 -51.58 4.08 -49.46
C LYS A 481 -53.03 4.36 -49.08
N CYS A 482 -53.99 4.13 -49.99
CA CYS A 482 -55.41 4.51 -49.80
C CYS A 482 -56.39 3.32 -49.68
N ARG A 483 -55.93 2.09 -49.93
CA ARG A 483 -56.72 0.84 -49.93
C ARG A 483 -57.91 0.81 -50.90
N ALA A 484 -57.87 1.61 -51.97
CA ALA A 484 -58.84 1.47 -53.06
C ALA A 484 -58.68 0.08 -53.73
N PRO A 485 -59.73 -0.75 -53.82
CA PRO A 485 -59.65 -2.08 -54.38
C PRO A 485 -59.83 -2.07 -55.91
N TYR A 486 -58.96 -2.77 -56.63
CA TYR A 486 -59.00 -2.91 -58.09
C TYR A 486 -59.00 -4.40 -58.49
N PRO A 487 -59.85 -4.86 -59.43
CA PRO A 487 -59.79 -6.23 -59.93
C PRO A 487 -58.41 -6.54 -60.54
N THR A 488 -57.86 -7.73 -60.30
CA THR A 488 -56.56 -8.15 -60.87
C THR A 488 -56.51 -8.07 -62.40
N SER A 489 -57.66 -8.21 -63.09
CA SER A 489 -57.78 -8.01 -64.55
C SER A 489 -57.53 -6.56 -65.02
N GLN A 490 -57.56 -5.58 -64.11
CA GLN A 490 -57.31 -4.15 -64.35
C GLN A 490 -56.03 -3.64 -63.66
N HIS A 491 -55.05 -4.52 -63.42
CA HIS A 491 -53.76 -4.17 -62.79
C HIS A 491 -53.07 -2.91 -63.37
N ARG A 492 -53.21 -2.65 -64.68
CA ARG A 492 -52.65 -1.45 -65.34
C ARG A 492 -53.25 -0.13 -64.83
N GLU A 493 -54.52 -0.13 -64.44
CA GLU A 493 -55.22 1.03 -63.88
C GLU A 493 -54.82 1.26 -62.41
N LEU A 494 -54.59 0.19 -61.66
CA LEU A 494 -54.02 0.26 -60.30
C LEU A 494 -52.60 0.86 -60.30
N LEU A 495 -51.73 0.51 -61.26
CA LEU A 495 -50.39 1.10 -61.34
C LEU A 495 -50.46 2.61 -61.59
N ALA A 496 -51.29 3.05 -62.55
CA ALA A 496 -51.50 4.48 -62.81
C ALA A 496 -52.12 5.20 -61.59
N HIS A 497 -52.99 4.53 -60.83
CA HIS A 497 -53.50 5.05 -59.55
C HIS A 497 -52.38 5.17 -58.51
N ILE A 498 -51.50 4.16 -58.37
CA ILE A 498 -50.38 4.17 -57.42
C ILE A 498 -49.42 5.32 -57.71
N ASP A 499 -49.09 5.59 -58.98
CA ASP A 499 -48.20 6.69 -59.37
C ASP A 499 -48.75 8.07 -58.94
N TYR A 500 -50.06 8.32 -59.11
CA TYR A 500 -50.72 9.52 -58.60
C TYR A 500 -50.93 9.51 -57.08
N CYS A 501 -51.13 8.34 -56.48
CA CYS A 501 -51.40 8.23 -55.06
C CYS A 501 -50.12 8.39 -54.24
N PHE A 502 -48.95 7.95 -54.71
CA PHE A 502 -47.67 8.08 -53.99
C PHE A 502 -46.90 9.38 -54.21
N ALA A 503 -47.31 10.19 -55.20
CA ALA A 503 -47.05 11.63 -55.18
C ALA A 503 -47.66 12.31 -53.94
#